data_AF-A0AA46YS06-F1
#
_entry.id   AF-A0AA46YS06-F1
#
_cell.length_a   1.000
_cell.length_b   1.000
_cell.length_c   1.000
_cell.angle_alpha   90.00
_cell.angle_beta   90.00
_cell.angle_gamma   90.00
#
_symmetry.space_group_name_H-M   'P 1'
#
loop_
_entity.id
_entity.type
_entity.pdbx_description
1 polymer ?
#
loop_
_entity_poly.entity_id
_entity_poly.type
_entity_poly.pdbx_seq_one_letter_code
_entity_poly.pdbx_strand_id
1 'polypeptide(L)'
;MAKKVHYGKVFQKIRKGRKLSLKDFEGIVPRRSLSRYERGETVFPIVKLQALLESIDLNIIDFYHLAHKEKIYGRYGKIFTKIRKQNGFSREAFTHLSISAAQLKLFESGKIMFEFDKLYAMLMERNTSLEDYCFLLEKGGESPVEYVLEQVDLAYYRADTTKLNSLYAELDEYSDHFFLSLCLKGILKKISEQEMLELKNYFITREYWTNQELFIFQYSSKFLSSDHLKLICENLLSYKTIFKGQNIYQRRLVLAGLEIMLLRLKENSLIEAAYFLKFAREFVHETDELAKIACLFVECLFKYKQTGKVQYKTTMKSICKASYMYDGLMKNRYQKNYESYVK
;
A
#
# COMPACT_ATOMS: atom_id res chain seq x y z
N MET A 1 -4.72 23.00 -29.39
CA MET A 1 -6.08 23.57 -29.24
C MET A 1 -7.03 22.47 -28.79
N ALA A 2 -7.58 22.56 -27.58
CA ALA A 2 -8.58 21.59 -27.11
C ALA A 2 -9.84 21.67 -27.99
N LYS A 3 -10.30 20.53 -28.52
CA LYS A 3 -11.49 20.45 -29.37
C LYS A 3 -12.69 20.93 -28.54
N LYS A 4 -13.35 22.02 -28.94
CA LYS A 4 -14.50 22.59 -28.20
C LYS A 4 -15.60 21.53 -28.08
N VAL A 5 -15.80 20.99 -26.88
CA VAL A 5 -16.76 19.93 -26.61
C VAL A 5 -18.18 20.50 -26.69
N HIS A 6 -19.03 19.84 -27.46
CA HIS A 6 -20.40 20.26 -27.66
C HIS A 6 -21.34 19.47 -26.73
N TYR A 7 -21.49 19.97 -25.49
CA TYR A 7 -22.29 19.30 -24.45
C TYR A 7 -23.72 18.96 -24.88
N GLY A 8 -24.39 19.84 -25.63
CA GLY A 8 -25.72 19.54 -26.17
C GLY A 8 -25.80 18.28 -27.05
N LYS A 9 -24.83 18.06 -27.94
CA LYS A 9 -24.74 16.85 -28.77
C LYS A 9 -24.44 15.61 -27.94
N VAL A 10 -23.67 15.75 -26.86
CA VAL A 10 -23.39 14.66 -25.92
C VAL A 10 -24.67 14.27 -25.18
N PHE A 11 -25.38 15.25 -24.62
CA PHE A 11 -26.67 15.04 -23.96
C PHE A 11 -27.68 14.40 -24.92
N GLN A 12 -27.77 14.88 -26.16
CA GLN A 12 -28.63 14.30 -27.18
C GLN A 12 -28.34 12.82 -27.43
N LYS A 13 -27.06 12.45 -27.55
CA LYS A 13 -26.66 11.05 -27.75
C LYS A 13 -27.07 10.17 -26.56
N ILE A 14 -26.87 10.67 -25.33
CA ILE A 14 -27.26 9.95 -24.11
C ILE A 14 -28.78 9.78 -24.06
N ARG A 15 -29.54 10.87 -24.24
CA ARG A 15 -31.01 10.88 -24.23
C ARG A 15 -31.58 9.92 -25.28
N LYS A 16 -31.13 10.01 -26.53
CA LYS A 16 -31.54 9.09 -27.61
C LYS A 16 -31.14 7.65 -27.32
N GLY A 17 -29.94 7.42 -26.77
CA GLY A 17 -29.48 6.09 -26.37
C GLY A 17 -30.33 5.47 -25.26
N ARG A 18 -30.94 6.29 -24.40
CA ARG A 18 -31.91 5.88 -23.38
C ARG A 18 -33.37 5.84 -23.90
N LYS A 19 -33.60 6.07 -25.20
CA LYS A 19 -34.91 6.12 -25.86
C LYS A 19 -35.87 7.19 -25.29
N LEU A 20 -35.33 8.26 -24.71
CA LEU A 20 -36.12 9.36 -24.16
C LEU A 20 -36.43 10.40 -25.24
N SER A 21 -37.66 10.92 -25.24
CA SER A 21 -38.15 11.95 -26.15
C SER A 21 -37.82 13.36 -25.62
N LEU A 22 -38.05 14.41 -26.43
CA LEU A 22 -37.94 15.79 -25.93
C LEU A 22 -39.07 16.14 -24.95
N LYS A 23 -40.21 15.44 -25.02
CA LYS A 23 -41.38 15.66 -24.16
C LYS A 23 -41.09 15.31 -22.70
N ASP A 24 -40.22 14.33 -22.49
CA ASP A 24 -39.90 13.78 -21.17
C ASP A 24 -39.21 14.81 -20.25
N PHE A 25 -38.74 15.94 -20.80
CA PHE A 25 -38.02 16.99 -20.09
C PHE A 25 -38.78 18.33 -20.01
N GLU A 26 -40.04 18.38 -20.46
CA GLU A 26 -40.82 19.62 -20.49
C GLU A 26 -40.99 20.28 -19.12
N GLY A 27 -41.00 19.49 -18.05
CA GLY A 27 -41.05 20.00 -16.67
C GLY A 27 -39.77 20.73 -16.22
N ILE A 28 -38.67 20.60 -16.97
CA ILE A 28 -37.37 21.23 -16.65
C ILE A 28 -37.08 22.37 -17.63
N VAL A 29 -37.24 22.11 -18.94
CA VAL A 29 -37.06 23.09 -20.02
C VAL A 29 -38.04 22.86 -21.17
N PRO A 30 -38.50 23.92 -21.87
CA PRO A 30 -39.34 23.77 -23.05
C PRO A 30 -38.68 22.95 -24.17
N ARG A 31 -39.45 22.14 -24.93
CA ARG A 31 -38.92 21.29 -26.03
C ARG A 31 -38.08 22.07 -27.04
N ARG A 32 -38.51 23.28 -27.40
CA ARG A 32 -37.78 24.15 -28.34
C ARG A 32 -36.41 24.50 -27.78
N SER A 33 -36.34 24.86 -26.50
CA SER A 33 -35.08 25.19 -25.81
C SER A 33 -34.15 23.98 -25.74
N LEU A 34 -34.66 22.80 -25.39
CA LEU A 34 -33.86 21.57 -25.35
C LEU A 34 -33.32 21.20 -26.75
N SER A 35 -34.15 21.30 -27.79
CA SER A 35 -33.73 21.07 -29.17
C SER A 35 -32.61 22.01 -29.62
N ARG A 36 -32.74 23.31 -29.33
CA ARG A 36 -31.69 24.31 -29.63
C ARG A 36 -30.39 24.03 -28.86
N TYR A 37 -30.48 23.62 -27.59
CA TYR A 37 -29.32 23.20 -26.81
C TYR A 37 -28.62 22.00 -27.44
N GLU A 38 -29.36 20.96 -27.80
CA GLU A 38 -28.82 19.76 -28.45
C GLU A 38 -28.14 20.05 -29.80
N ARG A 39 -28.64 21.03 -30.55
CA ARG A 39 -28.05 21.50 -31.81
C ARG A 39 -26.85 22.45 -31.62
N GLY A 40 -26.63 22.95 -30.41
CA GLY A 40 -25.51 23.86 -30.08
C GLY A 40 -25.82 25.33 -30.28
N GLU A 41 -27.08 25.66 -30.52
CA GLU A 41 -27.54 27.01 -30.77
C GLU A 41 -27.72 27.80 -29.48
N THR A 42 -27.73 27.13 -28.33
CA THR A 42 -27.84 27.73 -27.00
C THR A 42 -27.04 26.92 -26.00
N VAL A 43 -26.65 27.55 -24.88
CA VAL A 43 -26.00 26.90 -23.74
C VAL A 43 -26.91 27.07 -22.53
N PHE A 44 -27.11 26.00 -21.77
CA PHE A 44 -27.85 26.09 -20.51
C PHE A 44 -26.94 26.47 -19.35
N PRO A 45 -27.46 27.27 -18.39
CA PRO A 45 -26.84 27.39 -17.06
C PRO A 45 -26.65 26.00 -16.44
N ILE A 46 -25.59 25.85 -15.63
CA ILE A 46 -25.24 24.56 -15.02
C ILE A 46 -26.39 23.93 -14.23
N VAL A 47 -27.18 24.74 -13.53
CA VAL A 47 -28.35 24.28 -12.75
C VAL A 47 -29.40 23.60 -13.63
N LYS A 48 -29.67 24.13 -14.83
CA LYS A 48 -30.61 23.50 -15.78
C LYS A 48 -30.05 22.23 -16.38
N LEU A 49 -28.74 22.20 -16.64
CA LEU A 49 -28.07 20.99 -17.10
C LEU A 49 -28.08 19.91 -16.01
N GLN A 50 -27.81 20.26 -14.75
CA GLN A 50 -27.90 19.33 -13.61
C GLN A 50 -29.30 18.73 -13.48
N ALA A 51 -30.35 19.55 -13.47
CA ALA A 51 -31.72 19.04 -13.42
C ALA A 51 -32.06 18.08 -14.59
N LEU A 52 -31.60 18.40 -15.81
CA LEU A 52 -31.75 17.51 -16.96
C LEU A 52 -31.00 16.18 -16.78
N LEU A 53 -29.79 16.20 -16.22
CA LEU A 53 -28.98 15.01 -15.99
C LEU A 53 -29.54 14.16 -14.83
N GLU A 54 -29.99 14.80 -13.75
CA GLU A 54 -30.65 14.15 -12.62
C GLU A 54 -31.92 13.41 -13.04
N SER A 55 -32.72 14.00 -13.94
CA SER A 55 -33.92 13.34 -14.48
C SER A 55 -33.63 12.06 -15.29
N ILE A 56 -32.36 11.81 -15.62
CA ILE A 56 -31.89 10.58 -16.25
C ILE A 56 -30.85 9.87 -15.39
N ASP A 57 -30.87 10.02 -14.07
CA ASP A 57 -29.95 9.34 -13.15
C ASP A 57 -28.48 9.45 -13.59
N LEU A 58 -28.06 10.64 -14.00
CA LEU A 58 -26.69 10.93 -14.39
C LEU A 58 -26.24 12.17 -13.62
N ASN A 59 -25.09 12.12 -12.96
CA ASN A 59 -24.55 13.31 -12.32
C ASN A 59 -23.71 14.12 -13.31
N ILE A 60 -23.36 15.35 -12.91
CA ILE A 60 -22.57 16.26 -13.76
C ILE A 60 -21.16 15.69 -14.03
N ILE A 61 -20.53 15.03 -13.07
CA ILE A 61 -19.17 14.47 -13.20
C ILE A 61 -19.15 13.37 -14.27
N ASP A 62 -20.08 12.41 -14.20
CA ASP A 62 -20.29 11.34 -15.18
C ASP A 62 -20.50 11.92 -16.58
N PHE A 63 -21.30 12.98 -16.68
CA PHE A 63 -21.55 13.66 -17.95
C PHE A 63 -20.28 14.30 -18.52
N TYR A 64 -19.44 14.92 -17.69
CA TYR A 64 -18.16 15.48 -18.11
C TYR A 64 -17.20 14.40 -18.60
N HIS A 65 -17.07 13.28 -17.89
CA HIS A 65 -16.29 12.14 -18.35
C HIS A 65 -16.73 11.65 -19.74
N LEU A 66 -18.04 11.51 -19.96
CA LEU A 66 -18.61 11.11 -21.25
C LEU A 66 -18.37 12.15 -22.35
N ALA A 67 -18.41 13.44 -22.01
CA ALA A 67 -18.27 14.54 -22.95
C ALA A 67 -16.81 14.74 -23.41
N HIS A 68 -15.86 14.63 -22.48
CA HIS A 68 -14.44 14.83 -22.74
C HIS A 68 -13.71 13.57 -23.18
N LYS A 69 -14.35 12.40 -23.08
CA LYS A 69 -13.74 11.09 -23.37
C LYS A 69 -12.42 10.91 -22.62
N GLU A 70 -12.40 11.32 -21.35
CA GLU A 70 -11.22 11.16 -20.51
C GLU A 70 -10.77 9.70 -20.52
N LYS A 71 -9.47 9.48 -20.42
CA LYS A 71 -8.89 8.14 -20.45
C LYS A 71 -9.24 7.43 -19.14
N ILE A 72 -10.42 6.84 -19.10
CA ILE A 72 -10.88 6.04 -17.97
C ILE A 72 -10.23 4.66 -18.09
N TYR A 73 -9.64 4.20 -16.99
CA TYR A 73 -9.16 2.84 -16.88
C TYR A 73 -10.36 1.88 -16.82
N GLY A 74 -10.94 1.55 -17.98
CA GLY A 74 -12.12 0.69 -18.07
C GLY A 74 -11.94 -0.72 -17.50
N ARG A 75 -10.71 -1.09 -17.11
CA ARG A 75 -10.42 -2.32 -16.38
C ARG A 75 -11.13 -2.38 -15.03
N TYR A 76 -11.29 -1.25 -14.33
CA TYR A 76 -12.02 -1.17 -13.06
C TYR A 76 -13.43 -1.75 -13.21
N GLY A 77 -14.25 -1.14 -14.06
CA GLY A 77 -15.59 -1.64 -14.36
C GLY A 77 -15.63 -3.08 -14.85
N LYS A 78 -14.66 -3.52 -15.66
CA LYS A 78 -14.58 -4.90 -16.16
C LYS A 78 -14.34 -5.93 -15.04
N ILE A 79 -13.41 -5.65 -14.12
CA ILE A 79 -13.15 -6.53 -12.97
C ILE A 79 -14.35 -6.54 -12.03
N PHE A 80 -14.92 -5.37 -11.73
CA PHE A 80 -16.12 -5.28 -10.91
C PHE A 80 -17.30 -6.06 -11.52
N THR A 81 -17.48 -6.00 -12.84
CA THR A 81 -18.51 -6.78 -13.55
C THR A 81 -18.37 -8.28 -13.28
N LYS A 82 -17.13 -8.80 -13.28
CA LYS A 82 -16.86 -10.22 -13.03
C LYS A 82 -17.23 -10.59 -11.60
N ILE A 83 -16.77 -9.81 -10.63
CA ILE A 83 -17.05 -10.02 -9.19
C ILE A 83 -18.57 -9.98 -8.94
N ARG A 84 -19.25 -8.94 -9.43
CA ARG A 84 -20.70 -8.78 -9.26
C ARG A 84 -21.49 -9.97 -9.81
N LYS A 85 -21.16 -10.40 -11.04
CA LYS A 85 -21.83 -11.54 -11.68
C LYS A 85 -21.54 -12.86 -10.98
N GLN A 86 -20.29 -13.09 -10.58
CA GLN A 86 -19.89 -14.28 -9.84
C GLN A 86 -20.67 -14.41 -8.54
N ASN A 87 -20.93 -13.29 -7.86
CA ASN A 87 -21.69 -13.25 -6.62
C ASN A 87 -23.23 -13.16 -6.85
N GLY A 88 -23.70 -13.31 -8.10
CA GLY A 88 -25.14 -13.41 -8.40
C GLY A 88 -25.93 -12.11 -8.36
N PHE A 89 -25.28 -10.94 -8.26
CA PHE A 89 -26.00 -9.68 -8.11
C PHE A 89 -26.43 -9.06 -9.43
N SER A 90 -27.64 -8.50 -9.47
CA SER A 90 -28.12 -7.70 -10.61
C SER A 90 -27.50 -6.29 -10.62
N ARG A 91 -27.86 -5.46 -11.60
CA ARG A 91 -27.35 -4.07 -11.64
C ARG A 91 -28.11 -3.13 -10.73
N GLU A 92 -29.30 -3.54 -10.33
CA GLU A 92 -30.21 -2.84 -9.45
C GLU A 92 -29.84 -3.06 -7.97
N ALA A 93 -28.91 -3.97 -7.68
CA ALA A 93 -28.51 -4.33 -6.32
C ALA A 93 -27.86 -3.21 -5.49
N PHE A 94 -27.58 -2.05 -6.09
CA PHE A 94 -26.90 -0.92 -5.45
C PHE A 94 -27.71 0.39 -5.50
N THR A 95 -29.02 0.31 -5.76
CA THR A 95 -29.88 1.51 -5.83
C THR A 95 -29.94 2.29 -4.52
N HIS A 96 -29.84 1.60 -3.38
CA HIS A 96 -29.81 2.24 -2.06
C HIS A 96 -28.51 3.03 -1.80
N LEU A 97 -27.43 2.76 -2.55
CA LEU A 97 -26.21 3.57 -2.57
C LEU A 97 -26.33 4.79 -3.50
N SER A 98 -27.54 5.12 -3.97
CA SER A 98 -27.78 6.14 -4.99
C SER A 98 -27.03 5.86 -6.30
N ILE A 99 -26.91 4.58 -6.65
CA ILE A 99 -26.29 4.14 -7.91
C ILE A 99 -27.37 3.50 -8.78
N SER A 100 -27.71 4.16 -9.89
CA SER A 100 -28.67 3.59 -10.84
C SER A 100 -28.07 2.43 -11.63
N ALA A 101 -28.92 1.49 -12.07
CA ALA A 101 -28.50 0.40 -12.95
C ALA A 101 -27.88 0.92 -14.27
N ALA A 102 -28.30 2.11 -14.71
CA ALA A 102 -27.75 2.80 -15.87
C ALA A 102 -26.31 3.28 -15.63
N GLN A 103 -26.05 3.94 -14.49
CA GLN A 103 -24.70 4.34 -14.09
C GLN A 103 -23.79 3.12 -13.92
N LEU A 104 -24.27 2.08 -13.25
CA LEU A 104 -23.48 0.87 -13.07
C LEU A 104 -23.10 0.24 -14.41
N LYS A 105 -24.03 0.19 -15.38
CA LYS A 105 -23.72 -0.27 -16.74
C LYS A 105 -22.65 0.60 -17.42
N LEU A 106 -22.69 1.92 -17.24
CA LEU A 106 -21.68 2.82 -17.78
C LEU A 106 -20.31 2.55 -17.16
N PHE A 107 -20.24 2.39 -15.84
CA PHE A 107 -19.01 2.06 -15.12
C PHE A 107 -18.44 0.72 -15.58
N GLU A 108 -19.25 -0.34 -15.60
CA GLU A 108 -18.88 -1.67 -16.08
C GLU A 108 -18.33 -1.67 -17.51
N SER A 109 -18.85 -0.78 -18.36
CA SER A 109 -18.38 -0.59 -19.74
C SER A 109 -17.14 0.32 -19.87
N GLY A 110 -16.61 0.83 -18.75
CA GLY A 110 -15.45 1.72 -18.70
C GLY A 110 -15.72 3.13 -19.24
N LYS A 111 -16.97 3.60 -19.18
CA LYS A 111 -17.38 4.90 -19.72
C LYS A 111 -17.48 6.00 -18.67
N ILE A 112 -17.62 5.62 -17.41
CA ILE A 112 -17.57 6.52 -16.25
C ILE A 112 -16.70 5.86 -15.17
N MET A 113 -16.24 6.65 -14.20
CA MET A 113 -15.62 6.16 -12.97
C MET A 113 -16.49 6.60 -11.81
N PHE A 114 -16.74 5.72 -10.85
CA PHE A 114 -17.40 6.12 -9.61
C PHE A 114 -16.42 6.82 -8.68
N GLU A 115 -16.96 7.70 -7.84
CA GLU A 115 -16.26 8.21 -6.66
C GLU A 115 -15.82 7.05 -5.76
N PHE A 116 -14.72 7.26 -5.04
CA PHE A 116 -14.07 6.20 -4.27
C PHE A 116 -15.00 5.60 -3.20
N ASP A 117 -15.75 6.44 -2.50
CA ASP A 117 -16.73 6.06 -1.47
C ASP A 117 -17.80 5.10 -2.03
N LYS A 118 -18.32 5.38 -3.22
CA LYS A 118 -19.31 4.53 -3.90
C LYS A 118 -18.72 3.20 -4.35
N LEU A 119 -17.53 3.25 -4.96
CA LEU A 119 -16.83 2.02 -5.34
C LEU A 119 -16.52 1.15 -4.12
N TYR A 120 -16.03 1.77 -3.04
CA TYR A 120 -15.69 1.09 -1.80
C TYR A 120 -16.93 0.49 -1.13
N ALA A 121 -18.04 1.24 -1.02
CA ALA A 121 -19.31 0.74 -0.50
C ALA A 121 -19.83 -0.46 -1.30
N MET A 122 -19.77 -0.39 -2.63
CA MET A 122 -20.14 -1.52 -3.48
C MET A 122 -19.25 -2.75 -3.24
N LEU A 123 -17.94 -2.59 -3.05
CA LEU A 123 -17.03 -3.70 -2.75
C LEU A 123 -17.32 -4.33 -1.38
N MET A 124 -17.56 -3.50 -0.36
CA MET A 124 -17.88 -3.94 1.00
C MET A 124 -19.16 -4.78 1.05
N GLU A 125 -20.23 -4.35 0.38
CA GLU A 125 -21.46 -5.14 0.29
C GLU A 125 -21.27 -6.48 -0.41
N ARG A 126 -20.19 -6.64 -1.19
CA ARG A 126 -19.81 -7.87 -1.89
C ARG A 126 -18.78 -8.70 -1.14
N ASN A 127 -18.48 -8.37 0.12
CA ASN A 127 -17.43 -9.02 0.92
C ASN A 127 -16.11 -9.12 0.15
N THR A 128 -15.85 -8.16 -0.74
CA THR A 128 -14.60 -8.06 -1.50
C THR A 128 -13.82 -6.92 -0.90
N SER A 129 -12.64 -7.19 -0.36
CA SER A 129 -11.81 -6.12 0.16
C SER A 129 -11.31 -5.22 -0.97
N LEU A 130 -10.96 -3.98 -0.64
CA LEU A 130 -10.30 -3.10 -1.62
C LEU A 130 -8.97 -3.72 -2.10
N GLU A 131 -8.27 -4.42 -1.22
CA GLU A 131 -7.01 -5.10 -1.50
C GLU A 131 -7.19 -6.22 -2.54
N ASP A 132 -8.18 -7.12 -2.37
CA ASP A 132 -8.49 -8.16 -3.34
C ASP A 132 -8.86 -7.55 -4.71
N TYR A 133 -9.60 -6.44 -4.68
CA TYR A 133 -9.97 -5.75 -5.90
C TYR A 133 -8.74 -5.16 -6.62
N CYS A 134 -7.84 -4.49 -5.89
CA CYS A 134 -6.57 -3.99 -6.42
C CYS A 134 -5.70 -5.13 -6.98
N PHE A 135 -5.57 -6.24 -6.26
CA PHE A 135 -4.86 -7.43 -6.73
C PHE A 135 -5.40 -7.93 -8.07
N LEU A 136 -6.73 -8.02 -8.23
CA LEU A 136 -7.37 -8.39 -9.50
C LEU A 136 -7.15 -7.34 -10.61
N LEU A 137 -7.07 -6.05 -10.26
CA LEU A 137 -6.71 -4.97 -11.18
C LEU A 137 -5.26 -5.03 -11.63
N GLU A 138 -4.38 -5.65 -10.87
CA GLU A 138 -2.96 -5.79 -11.20
C GLU A 138 -2.64 -7.13 -11.89
N LYS A 139 -3.65 -7.99 -12.10
CA LYS A 139 -3.51 -9.40 -12.56
C LYS A 139 -2.76 -10.26 -11.54
N GLY A 140 -2.87 -9.92 -10.27
CA GLY A 140 -2.06 -10.51 -9.21
C GLY A 140 -0.61 -10.07 -9.20
N GLY A 141 -0.29 -8.96 -9.88
CA GLY A 141 0.95 -8.23 -9.63
C GLY A 141 0.85 -7.48 -8.31
N GLU A 142 2.01 -7.19 -7.73
CA GLU A 142 2.12 -6.27 -6.59
C GLU A 142 2.18 -4.82 -7.09
N SER A 143 1.89 -3.88 -6.19
CA SER A 143 2.23 -2.47 -6.42
C SER A 143 3.71 -2.36 -6.80
N PRO A 144 4.11 -1.50 -7.76
CA PRO A 144 5.52 -1.37 -8.16
C PRO A 144 6.47 -1.12 -6.98
N VAL A 145 6.02 -0.39 -5.97
CA VAL A 145 6.80 -0.15 -4.75
C VAL A 145 6.91 -1.43 -3.92
N GLU A 146 5.81 -2.14 -3.68
CA GLU A 146 5.81 -3.37 -2.88
C GLU A 146 6.73 -4.44 -3.48
N TYR A 147 6.69 -4.60 -4.80
CA TYR A 147 7.59 -5.47 -5.53
C TYR A 147 9.06 -5.11 -5.27
N VAL A 148 9.41 -3.82 -5.34
CA VAL A 148 10.77 -3.38 -5.03
C VAL A 148 11.16 -3.72 -3.59
N LEU A 149 10.28 -3.48 -2.61
CA LEU A 149 10.55 -3.80 -1.20
C LEU A 149 10.79 -5.31 -1.01
N GLU A 150 9.98 -6.15 -1.64
CA GLU A 150 10.14 -7.62 -1.60
C GLU A 150 11.47 -8.06 -2.22
N GLN A 151 11.82 -7.51 -3.39
CA GLN A 151 13.09 -7.83 -4.05
C GLN A 151 14.30 -7.42 -3.19
N VAL A 152 14.21 -6.31 -2.46
CA VAL A 152 15.26 -5.91 -1.52
C VAL A 152 15.31 -6.84 -0.30
N ASP A 153 14.16 -7.20 0.28
CA ASP A 153 14.09 -8.16 1.40
C ASP A 153 14.78 -9.49 1.01
N LEU A 154 14.43 -10.03 -0.17
CA LEU A 154 15.02 -11.26 -0.72
C LEU A 154 16.53 -11.13 -0.94
N ALA A 155 16.97 -10.07 -1.61
CA ALA A 155 18.38 -9.85 -1.91
C ALA A 155 19.21 -9.64 -0.63
N TYR A 156 18.69 -8.89 0.34
CA TYR A 156 19.32 -8.66 1.63
C TYR A 156 19.55 -9.98 2.39
N TYR A 157 18.51 -10.80 2.56
CA TYR A 157 18.62 -12.04 3.33
C TYR A 157 19.43 -13.14 2.62
N ARG A 158 19.44 -13.13 1.28
CA ARG A 158 20.30 -14.01 0.47
C ARG A 158 21.75 -13.51 0.36
N ALA A 159 22.04 -12.31 0.87
CA ALA A 159 23.32 -11.62 0.70
C ALA A 159 23.69 -11.39 -0.79
N ASP A 160 22.70 -11.22 -1.66
CA ASP A 160 22.87 -10.93 -3.08
C ASP A 160 23.21 -9.46 -3.29
N THR A 161 24.50 -9.16 -3.17
CA THR A 161 25.03 -7.80 -3.30
C THR A 161 24.90 -7.29 -4.74
N THR A 162 24.91 -8.16 -5.75
CA THR A 162 24.73 -7.78 -7.15
C THR A 162 23.33 -7.24 -7.38
N LYS A 163 22.30 -7.97 -6.92
CA LYS A 163 20.91 -7.53 -6.99
C LYS A 163 20.65 -6.25 -6.19
N LEU A 164 21.26 -6.11 -5.01
CA LEU A 164 21.16 -4.87 -4.22
C LEU A 164 21.77 -3.66 -4.95
N ASN A 165 22.93 -3.81 -5.61
CA ASN A 165 23.50 -2.71 -6.40
C ASN A 165 22.63 -2.39 -7.63
N SER A 166 22.05 -3.38 -8.31
CA SER A 166 21.17 -3.10 -9.46
C SER A 166 19.90 -2.37 -9.03
N LEU A 167 19.27 -2.79 -7.91
CA LEU A 167 18.09 -2.12 -7.35
C LEU A 167 18.42 -0.70 -6.88
N TYR A 168 19.60 -0.49 -6.31
CA TYR A 168 20.06 0.86 -5.94
C TYR A 168 20.18 1.76 -7.17
N ALA A 169 20.85 1.29 -8.24
CA ALA A 169 21.01 2.07 -9.46
C ALA A 169 19.67 2.46 -10.11
N GLU A 170 18.70 1.54 -10.08
CA GLU A 170 17.34 1.81 -10.58
C GLU A 170 16.62 2.87 -9.75
N LEU A 171 16.70 2.80 -8.42
CA LEU A 171 16.04 3.76 -7.53
C LEU A 171 16.72 5.14 -7.49
N ASP A 172 18.04 5.19 -7.64
CA ASP A 172 18.84 6.43 -7.63
C ASP A 172 18.56 7.30 -8.85
N GLU A 173 18.06 6.71 -9.94
CA GLU A 173 17.67 7.43 -11.16
C GLU A 173 16.42 8.32 -10.96
N TYR A 174 15.56 8.00 -9.98
CA TYR A 174 14.28 8.67 -9.75
C TYR A 174 14.22 9.39 -8.39
N SER A 175 13.97 10.70 -8.41
CA SER A 175 13.87 11.53 -7.20
C SER A 175 12.78 11.09 -6.22
N ASP A 176 11.70 10.48 -6.72
CA ASP A 176 10.52 10.11 -5.93
C ASP A 176 10.80 8.97 -4.93
N HIS A 177 11.94 8.27 -5.10
CA HIS A 177 12.36 7.16 -4.25
C HIS A 177 13.58 7.49 -3.38
N PHE A 178 13.88 8.78 -3.16
CA PHE A 178 15.08 9.24 -2.44
C PHE A 178 15.36 8.50 -1.12
N PHE A 179 14.40 8.37 -0.21
CA PHE A 179 14.65 7.68 1.07
C PHE A 179 14.81 6.16 0.94
N LEU A 180 14.22 5.56 -0.09
CA LEU A 180 14.46 4.15 -0.43
C LEU A 180 15.87 3.98 -1.02
N SER A 181 16.32 4.87 -1.90
CA SER A 181 17.68 4.82 -2.43
C SER A 181 18.73 5.03 -1.33
N LEU A 182 18.52 5.96 -0.39
CA LEU A 182 19.36 6.13 0.80
C LEU A 182 19.39 4.88 1.68
N CYS A 183 18.24 4.22 1.88
CA CYS A 183 18.16 2.95 2.60
C CYS A 183 19.05 1.88 1.96
N LEU A 184 18.97 1.70 0.63
CA LEU A 184 19.82 0.75 -0.10
C LEU A 184 21.30 1.15 -0.04
N LYS A 185 21.60 2.43 -0.18
CA LYS A 185 22.96 2.98 -0.01
C LYS A 185 23.52 2.66 1.38
N GLY A 186 22.69 2.73 2.42
CA GLY A 186 23.00 2.31 3.77
C GLY A 186 23.22 0.79 3.92
N ILE A 187 22.38 -0.04 3.29
CA ILE A 187 22.59 -1.49 3.24
C ILE A 187 23.96 -1.81 2.61
N LEU A 188 24.30 -1.13 1.52
CA LEU A 188 25.56 -1.26 0.78
C LEU A 188 26.76 -0.60 1.49
N LYS A 189 26.56 0.03 2.66
CA LYS A 189 27.57 0.74 3.45
C LYS A 189 28.27 1.89 2.70
N LYS A 190 27.53 2.58 1.83
CA LYS A 190 28.00 3.71 1.02
C LYS A 190 27.40 5.06 1.46
N ILE A 191 26.65 5.07 2.55
CA ILE A 191 25.91 6.26 3.02
C ILE A 191 26.84 7.25 3.74
N SER A 192 26.67 8.54 3.45
CA SER A 192 27.41 9.65 4.07
C SER A 192 26.76 10.15 5.37
N GLU A 193 27.50 10.91 6.17
CA GLU A 193 26.98 11.51 7.40
C GLU A 193 25.81 12.47 7.15
N GLN A 194 25.89 13.26 6.07
CA GLN A 194 24.79 14.15 5.68
C GLN A 194 23.52 13.36 5.34
N GLU A 195 23.64 12.25 4.61
CA GLU A 195 22.51 11.39 4.27
C GLU A 195 21.94 10.66 5.49
N MET A 196 22.79 10.30 6.46
CA MET A 196 22.32 9.80 7.76
C MET A 196 21.50 10.85 8.52
N LEU A 197 21.88 12.13 8.42
CA LEU A 197 21.10 13.25 8.99
C LEU A 197 19.76 13.43 8.26
N GLU A 198 19.72 13.29 6.93
CA GLU A 198 18.47 13.28 6.15
C GLU A 198 17.52 12.16 6.61
N LEU A 199 18.03 10.93 6.80
CA LEU A 199 17.24 9.81 7.32
C LEU A 199 16.73 10.07 8.74
N LYS A 200 17.54 10.70 9.59
CA LYS A 200 17.11 11.08 10.94
C LYS A 200 15.95 12.08 10.86
N ASN A 201 16.07 13.13 10.06
CA ASN A 201 15.03 14.14 9.88
C ASN A 201 13.76 13.52 9.27
N TYR A 202 13.93 12.58 8.34
CA TYR A 202 12.83 11.81 7.78
C TYR A 202 11.99 11.17 8.88
N PHE A 203 12.57 10.37 9.79
CA PHE A 203 11.78 9.68 10.82
C PHE A 203 11.14 10.61 11.85
N ILE A 204 11.83 11.69 12.25
CA ILE A 204 11.31 12.62 13.27
C ILE A 204 10.09 13.39 12.76
N THR A 205 9.98 13.59 11.45
CA THR A 205 8.90 14.37 10.83
C THR A 205 7.71 13.52 10.38
N ARG A 206 7.76 12.17 10.48
CA ARG A 206 6.65 11.31 10.06
C ARG A 206 5.56 11.23 11.11
N GLU A 207 4.35 11.52 10.67
CA GLU A 207 3.11 11.30 11.42
C GLU A 207 2.54 9.89 11.17
N TYR A 208 2.58 9.43 9.92
CA TYR A 208 2.03 8.14 9.51
C TYR A 208 3.14 7.16 9.11
N TRP A 209 3.01 5.92 9.57
CA TRP A 209 3.97 4.84 9.34
C TRP A 209 3.37 3.78 8.43
N THR A 210 3.56 3.93 7.12
CA THR A 210 3.15 2.91 6.15
C THR A 210 4.22 1.80 6.06
N ASN A 211 3.95 0.77 5.25
CA ASN A 211 4.94 -0.27 4.96
C ASN A 211 6.28 0.32 4.47
N GLN A 212 6.25 1.44 3.74
CA GLN A 212 7.47 2.09 3.23
C GLN A 212 8.30 2.69 4.38
N GLU A 213 7.70 3.49 5.27
CA GLU A 213 8.41 4.06 6.42
C GLU A 213 9.00 2.96 7.32
N LEU A 214 8.23 1.90 7.57
CA LEU A 214 8.67 0.76 8.37
C LEU A 214 9.80 -0.04 7.70
N PHE A 215 9.76 -0.17 6.37
CA PHE A 215 10.85 -0.76 5.60
C PHE A 215 12.13 0.06 5.74
N ILE A 216 12.05 1.37 5.53
CA ILE A 216 13.21 2.26 5.64
C ILE A 216 13.77 2.20 7.07
N PHE A 217 12.90 2.18 8.09
CA PHE A 217 13.30 2.05 9.49
C PHE A 217 14.00 0.72 9.80
N GLN A 218 13.47 -0.40 9.32
CA GLN A 218 14.08 -1.71 9.50
C GLN A 218 15.54 -1.75 9.06
N TYR A 219 15.85 -1.13 7.92
CA TYR A 219 17.18 -1.21 7.32
C TYR A 219 18.11 -0.05 7.69
N SER A 220 17.56 1.08 8.12
CA SER A 220 18.30 2.31 8.38
C SER A 220 18.40 2.68 9.86
N SER A 221 17.62 2.06 10.75
CA SER A 221 17.62 2.33 12.20
C SER A 221 19.00 2.25 12.85
N LYS A 222 19.88 1.36 12.37
CA LYS A 222 21.27 1.22 12.84
C LYS A 222 22.12 2.49 12.70
N PHE A 223 21.70 3.47 11.89
CA PHE A 223 22.41 4.75 11.70
C PHE A 223 21.97 5.82 12.69
N LEU A 224 20.93 5.56 13.48
CA LEU A 224 20.37 6.52 14.42
C LEU A 224 21.05 6.39 15.80
N SER A 225 21.23 7.52 16.49
CA SER A 225 21.73 7.48 17.87
C SER A 225 20.69 6.88 18.83
N SER A 226 21.14 6.42 19.99
CA SER A 226 20.28 5.79 21.00
C SER A 226 19.09 6.65 21.41
N ASP A 227 19.28 7.97 21.57
CA ASP A 227 18.19 8.87 21.97
C ASP A 227 17.12 9.01 20.89
N HIS A 228 17.53 9.13 19.62
CA HIS A 228 16.59 9.18 18.50
C HIS A 228 15.85 7.85 18.34
N LEU A 229 16.54 6.72 18.50
CA LEU A 229 15.92 5.40 18.45
C LEU A 229 14.88 5.22 19.55
N LYS A 230 15.18 5.62 20.80
CA LYS A 230 14.22 5.54 21.89
C LYS A 230 12.98 6.39 21.60
N LEU A 231 13.17 7.64 21.17
CA LEU A 231 12.06 8.54 20.82
C LEU A 231 11.16 7.94 19.73
N ILE A 232 11.75 7.42 18.65
CA ILE A 232 11.00 6.81 17.54
C ILE A 232 10.30 5.53 18.01
N CYS A 233 10.98 4.66 18.76
CA CYS A 233 10.41 3.43 19.28
C CYS A 233 9.26 3.69 20.27
N GLU A 234 9.36 4.69 21.14
CA GLU A 234 8.30 5.09 22.06
C GLU A 234 7.07 5.59 21.30
N ASN A 235 7.28 6.41 20.26
CA ASN A 235 6.22 6.84 19.35
C ASN A 235 5.53 5.63 18.68
N LEU A 236 6.31 4.72 18.08
CA LEU A 236 5.77 3.50 17.45
C LEU A 236 5.00 2.60 18.45
N LEU A 237 5.45 2.50 19.69
CA LEU A 237 4.76 1.77 20.75
C LEU A 237 3.43 2.43 21.14
N SER A 238 3.36 3.76 21.12
CA SER A 238 2.12 4.50 21.39
C SER A 238 1.02 4.21 20.36
N TYR A 239 1.41 3.91 19.12
CA TYR A 239 0.52 3.57 18.00
C TYR A 239 0.38 2.06 17.76
N LYS A 240 0.79 1.20 18.70
CA LYS A 240 0.88 -0.25 18.47
C LYS A 240 -0.42 -0.91 17.99
N THR A 241 -1.58 -0.38 18.38
CA THR A 241 -2.88 -0.90 17.99
C THR A 241 -3.16 -0.73 16.50
N ILE A 242 -2.58 0.29 15.85
CA ILE A 242 -2.73 0.54 14.42
C ILE A 242 -2.07 -0.57 13.60
N PHE A 243 -0.96 -1.12 14.10
CA PHE A 243 -0.22 -2.18 13.41
C PHE A 243 -0.79 -3.59 13.65
N LYS A 244 -1.72 -3.75 14.59
CA LYS A 244 -2.24 -5.06 14.97
C LYS A 244 -3.00 -5.71 13.80
N GLY A 245 -2.61 -6.94 13.44
CA GLY A 245 -3.23 -7.69 12.35
C GLY A 245 -2.59 -7.42 10.98
N GLN A 246 -1.69 -6.42 10.89
CA GLN A 246 -0.88 -6.17 9.70
C GLN A 246 0.46 -6.89 9.84
N ASN A 247 0.49 -8.18 9.50
CA ASN A 247 1.64 -9.06 9.69
C ASN A 247 2.95 -8.47 9.13
N ILE A 248 2.90 -7.84 7.95
CA ILE A 248 4.09 -7.23 7.37
C ILE A 248 4.61 -6.06 8.21
N TYR A 249 3.73 -5.17 8.70
CA TYR A 249 4.09 -4.02 9.53
C TYR A 249 4.74 -4.50 10.84
N GLN A 250 4.07 -5.43 11.52
CA GLN A 250 4.53 -6.03 12.76
C GLN A 250 5.89 -6.72 12.59
N ARG A 251 6.05 -7.53 11.54
CA ARG A 251 7.30 -8.22 11.23
C ARG A 251 8.45 -7.22 11.00
N ARG A 252 8.23 -6.13 10.26
CA ARG A 252 9.27 -5.11 10.05
C ARG A 252 9.74 -4.49 11.37
N LEU A 253 8.80 -4.17 12.27
CA LEU A 253 9.11 -3.64 13.61
C LEU A 253 9.88 -4.64 14.47
N VAL A 254 9.48 -5.93 14.47
CA VAL A 254 10.22 -7.00 15.14
C VAL A 254 11.65 -7.03 14.61
N LEU A 255 11.83 -7.13 13.29
CA LEU A 255 13.15 -7.29 12.68
C LEU A 255 14.04 -6.06 12.90
N ALA A 256 13.48 -4.86 12.88
CA ALA A 256 14.17 -3.62 13.25
C ALA A 256 14.68 -3.67 14.70
N GLY A 257 13.79 -3.98 15.66
CA GLY A 257 14.13 -4.08 17.07
C GLY A 257 15.23 -5.11 17.33
N LEU A 258 15.16 -6.27 16.65
CA LEU A 258 16.19 -7.30 16.76
C LEU A 258 17.55 -6.86 16.19
N GLU A 259 17.58 -6.16 15.05
CA GLU A 259 18.84 -5.62 14.49
C GLU A 259 19.47 -4.55 15.40
N ILE A 260 18.66 -3.62 15.92
CA ILE A 260 19.14 -2.61 16.87
C ILE A 260 19.67 -3.28 18.14
N MET A 261 18.95 -4.27 18.66
CA MET A 261 19.38 -5.02 19.84
C MET A 261 20.73 -5.70 19.63
N LEU A 262 20.92 -6.37 18.50
CA LEU A 262 22.19 -7.03 18.16
C LEU A 262 23.33 -6.01 18.07
N LEU A 263 23.09 -4.82 17.49
CA LEU A 263 24.07 -3.74 17.46
C LEU A 263 24.47 -3.32 18.88
N ARG A 264 23.51 -3.04 19.77
CA ARG A 264 23.77 -2.64 21.16
C ARG A 264 24.46 -3.73 21.97
N LEU A 265 24.13 -4.99 21.70
CA LEU A 265 24.80 -6.13 22.33
C LEU A 265 26.27 -6.23 21.92
N LYS A 266 26.59 -5.94 20.65
CA LYS A 266 27.98 -5.87 20.16
C LYS A 266 28.78 -4.75 20.84
N GLU A 267 28.12 -3.63 21.14
CA GLU A 267 28.67 -2.48 21.86
C GLU A 267 28.74 -2.70 23.39
N ASN A 268 28.37 -3.90 23.88
CA ASN A 268 28.25 -4.23 25.31
C ASN A 268 27.24 -3.37 26.10
N SER A 269 26.31 -2.68 25.43
CA SER A 269 25.21 -1.94 26.07
C SER A 269 24.04 -2.88 26.39
N LEU A 270 24.16 -3.67 27.45
CA LEU A 270 23.17 -4.71 27.82
C LEU A 270 21.79 -4.14 28.16
N ILE A 271 21.73 -2.95 28.78
CA ILE A 271 20.48 -2.30 29.16
C ILE A 271 19.70 -1.89 27.90
N GLU A 272 20.37 -1.26 26.94
CA GLU A 272 19.72 -0.89 25.67
C GLU A 272 19.37 -2.12 24.84
N ALA A 273 20.23 -3.13 24.79
CA ALA A 273 19.91 -4.39 24.13
C ALA A 273 18.64 -5.02 24.72
N ALA A 274 18.49 -5.03 26.04
CA ALA A 274 17.26 -5.51 26.69
C ALA A 274 16.03 -4.68 26.32
N TYR A 275 16.17 -3.35 26.24
CA TYR A 275 15.09 -2.45 25.82
C TYR A 275 14.61 -2.77 24.40
N PHE A 276 15.52 -2.86 23.42
CA PHE A 276 15.15 -3.12 22.03
C PHE A 276 14.65 -4.56 21.80
N LEU A 277 15.09 -5.52 22.61
CA LEU A 277 14.49 -6.85 22.64
C LEU A 277 13.03 -6.79 23.12
N LYS A 278 12.76 -6.02 24.18
CA LYS A 278 11.39 -5.82 24.68
C LYS A 278 10.52 -5.12 23.64
N PHE A 279 11.04 -4.08 22.98
CA PHE A 279 10.37 -3.42 21.86
C PHE A 279 9.98 -4.40 20.77
N ALA A 280 10.92 -5.26 20.31
CA ALA A 280 10.62 -6.24 19.27
C ALA A 280 9.48 -7.19 19.69
N ARG A 281 9.48 -7.64 20.94
CA ARG A 281 8.44 -8.56 21.47
C ARG A 281 7.03 -7.98 21.45
N GLU A 282 6.86 -6.67 21.64
CA GLU A 282 5.55 -6.01 21.60
C GLU A 282 4.85 -6.15 20.24
N PHE A 283 5.61 -6.44 19.18
CA PHE A 283 5.09 -6.57 17.82
C PHE A 283 5.09 -8.02 17.30
N VAL A 284 5.50 -9.01 18.08
CA VAL A 284 5.45 -10.42 17.62
C VAL A 284 4.01 -10.89 17.52
N HIS A 285 3.55 -11.15 16.30
CA HIS A 285 2.21 -11.68 16.05
C HIS A 285 2.16 -13.20 16.29
N GLU A 286 1.04 -13.69 16.83
CA GLU A 286 0.85 -15.09 17.21
C GLU A 286 0.83 -16.05 16.01
N THR A 287 0.62 -15.58 14.79
CA THR A 287 0.62 -16.43 13.59
C THR A 287 1.89 -16.26 12.74
N ASP A 288 2.81 -15.37 13.12
CA ASP A 288 4.03 -15.11 12.34
C ASP A 288 5.21 -15.94 12.87
N GLU A 289 5.34 -17.16 12.35
CA GLU A 289 6.41 -18.09 12.72
C GLU A 289 7.81 -17.55 12.38
N LEU A 290 7.95 -16.76 11.31
CA LEU A 290 9.24 -16.17 10.95
C LEU A 290 9.68 -15.18 12.02
N ALA A 291 8.80 -14.26 12.43
CA ALA A 291 9.07 -13.28 13.47
C ALA A 291 9.35 -13.96 14.82
N LYS A 292 8.59 -14.99 15.19
CA LYS A 292 8.80 -15.77 16.42
C LYS A 292 10.16 -16.45 16.46
N ILE A 293 10.54 -17.16 15.38
CA ILE A 293 11.83 -17.86 15.31
C ILE A 293 12.99 -16.86 15.35
N ALA A 294 12.87 -15.73 14.64
CA ALA A 294 13.87 -14.68 14.67
C ALA A 294 14.03 -14.09 16.09
N CYS A 295 12.93 -13.82 16.77
CA CYS A 295 12.94 -13.32 18.14
C CYS A 295 13.58 -14.35 19.09
N LEU A 296 13.14 -15.61 19.04
CA LEU A 296 13.68 -16.69 19.86
C LEU A 296 15.19 -16.89 19.68
N PHE A 297 15.68 -16.82 18.44
CA PHE A 297 17.11 -16.91 18.14
C PHE A 297 17.89 -15.81 18.85
N VAL A 298 17.47 -14.55 18.67
CA VAL A 298 18.15 -13.39 19.24
C VAL A 298 18.03 -13.34 20.77
N GLU A 299 16.92 -13.81 21.33
CA GLU A 299 16.77 -13.99 22.78
C GLU A 299 17.75 -15.01 23.35
N CYS A 300 17.93 -16.15 22.69
CA CYS A 300 18.90 -17.16 23.11
C CYS A 300 20.31 -16.57 23.06
N LEU A 301 20.62 -15.78 22.05
CA LEU A 301 21.91 -15.10 21.92
C LEU A 301 22.16 -14.14 23.09
N PHE A 302 21.18 -13.30 23.43
CA PHE A 302 21.26 -12.38 24.57
C PHE A 302 21.42 -13.12 25.90
N LYS A 303 20.59 -14.14 26.15
CA LYS A 303 20.67 -14.95 27.38
C LYS A 303 21.97 -15.73 27.47
N TYR A 304 22.51 -16.21 26.34
CA TYR A 304 23.83 -16.84 26.30
C TYR A 304 24.92 -15.85 26.67
N LYS A 305 24.90 -14.62 26.13
CA LYS A 305 25.86 -13.58 26.51
C LYS A 305 25.78 -13.21 27.99
N GLN A 306 24.60 -13.23 28.60
CA GLN A 306 24.44 -12.95 30.03
C GLN A 306 24.89 -14.10 30.94
N THR A 307 24.69 -15.36 30.52
CA THR A 307 24.75 -16.51 31.45
C THR A 307 25.77 -17.58 31.08
N GLY A 308 26.26 -17.61 29.84
CA GLY A 308 27.10 -18.69 29.31
C GLY A 308 26.42 -20.07 29.21
N LYS A 309 25.13 -20.19 29.53
CA LYS A 309 24.45 -21.50 29.62
C LYS A 309 24.34 -22.19 28.27
N VAL A 310 24.85 -23.42 28.19
CA VAL A 310 24.91 -24.24 26.98
C VAL A 310 23.54 -24.47 26.33
N GLN A 311 22.45 -24.50 27.11
CA GLN A 311 21.10 -24.69 26.57
C GLN A 311 20.75 -23.68 25.47
N TYR A 312 21.15 -22.41 25.62
CA TYR A 312 20.86 -21.37 24.64
C TYR A 312 21.66 -21.55 23.35
N LYS A 313 22.90 -22.01 23.47
CA LYS A 313 23.75 -22.41 22.35
C LYS A 313 23.14 -23.58 21.58
N THR A 314 22.62 -24.58 22.28
CA THR A 314 21.93 -25.72 21.67
C THR A 314 20.69 -25.27 20.89
N THR A 315 19.83 -24.41 21.47
CA THR A 315 18.64 -23.89 20.79
C THR A 315 19.01 -23.10 19.53
N MET A 316 19.96 -22.17 19.61
CA MET A 316 20.41 -21.42 18.42
C MET A 316 20.94 -22.34 17.32
N LYS A 317 21.74 -23.35 17.68
CA LYS A 317 22.28 -24.33 16.72
C LYS A 317 21.16 -25.12 16.03
N SER A 318 20.11 -25.50 16.77
CA SER A 318 18.92 -26.16 16.20
C SER A 318 18.17 -25.27 15.23
N ILE A 319 18.02 -23.97 15.53
CA ILE A 319 17.41 -22.99 14.62
C ILE A 319 18.23 -22.85 13.33
N CYS A 320 19.56 -22.71 13.44
CA CYS A 320 20.43 -22.67 12.25
C CYS A 320 20.22 -23.93 11.39
N LYS A 321 20.28 -25.12 12.00
CA LYS A 321 20.09 -26.39 11.27
C LYS A 321 18.74 -26.45 10.56
N ALA A 322 17.65 -26.11 11.26
CA ALA A 322 16.30 -26.11 10.68
C ALA A 322 16.20 -25.11 9.52
N SER A 323 16.77 -23.90 9.66
CA SER A 323 16.74 -22.90 8.60
C SER A 323 17.47 -23.34 7.33
N TYR A 324 18.55 -24.11 7.42
CA TYR A 324 19.19 -24.69 6.23
C TYR A 324 18.38 -25.86 5.65
N MET A 325 17.80 -26.70 6.51
CA MET A 325 17.01 -27.86 6.09
C MET A 325 15.78 -27.47 5.26
N TYR A 326 15.12 -26.37 5.62
CA TYR A 326 13.91 -25.88 4.93
C TYR A 326 14.19 -24.75 3.94
N ASP A 327 15.44 -24.51 3.57
CA ASP A 327 15.86 -23.39 2.72
C ASP A 327 15.30 -22.02 3.19
N GLY A 328 15.27 -21.82 4.49
CA GLY A 328 14.70 -20.63 5.13
C GLY A 328 15.44 -19.35 4.73
N LEU A 329 14.66 -18.31 4.43
CA LEU A 329 15.15 -17.01 3.97
C LEU A 329 16.31 -16.45 4.83
N MET A 330 16.21 -16.59 6.15
CA MET A 330 17.16 -16.00 7.11
C MET A 330 18.35 -16.91 7.48
N LYS A 331 18.53 -18.07 6.83
CA LYS A 331 19.56 -19.08 7.20
C LYS A 331 20.97 -18.51 7.34
N ASN A 332 21.39 -17.67 6.39
CA ASN A 332 22.71 -17.04 6.38
C ASN A 332 22.88 -16.04 7.52
N ARG A 333 21.81 -15.29 7.85
CA ARG A 333 21.80 -14.33 8.98
C ARG A 333 21.95 -15.06 10.31
N TYR A 334 21.20 -16.15 10.52
CA TYR A 334 21.32 -16.95 11.73
C TYR A 334 22.71 -17.55 11.89
N GLN A 335 23.26 -18.13 10.82
CA GLN A 335 24.61 -18.70 10.86
C GLN A 335 25.66 -17.65 11.20
N LYS A 336 25.66 -16.52 10.48
CA LYS A 336 26.61 -15.43 10.71
C LYS A 336 26.57 -14.90 12.14
N ASN A 337 25.37 -14.67 12.68
CA ASN A 337 25.21 -14.17 14.05
C ASN A 337 25.58 -15.24 15.09
N TYR A 338 25.28 -16.51 14.84
CA TYR A 338 25.73 -17.58 15.73
C TYR A 338 27.27 -17.62 15.82
N GLU A 339 27.95 -17.53 14.68
CA GLU A 339 29.40 -17.54 14.62
C GLU A 339 30.04 -16.31 15.28
N SER A 340 29.45 -15.12 15.11
CA SER A 340 30.01 -13.90 15.67
C SER A 340 29.90 -13.78 17.21
N TYR A 341 28.96 -14.49 17.85
CA TYR A 341 28.66 -14.29 19.28
C TYR A 341 28.93 -15.53 20.15
N VAL A 342 29.08 -16.70 19.54
CA VAL A 342 29.13 -17.99 20.24
C VAL A 342 30.40 -18.80 19.93
N LYS A 343 30.94 -18.69 18.71
CA LYS A 343 32.28 -19.18 18.39
C LYS A 343 33.27 -18.05 18.67
#